data_AF-A0A7X1IQ99-F1
#
_entry.id   AF-A0A7X1IQ99-F1
#
_cell.length_a   1.000
_cell.length_b   1.000
_cell.length_c   1.000
_cell.angle_alpha   90.00
_cell.angle_beta   90.00
_cell.angle_gamma   90.00
#
_symmetry.space_group_name_H-M   'P 1'
#
loop_
_entity.id
_entity.type
_entity.pdbx_description
1 polymer ?
#
loop_
_entity_poly.entity_id
_entity_poly.type
_entity_poly.pdbx_seq_one_letter_code
_entity_poly.pdbx_strand_id
1 'polypeptide(L)'
;MPRMLDVSDEVRAEIGDEEADRLLGGDNAPGTYDCTSCRTPGDSERERTSTVLFVGEETAVLAFAHASCIPSQVVPVSEEQLQGAVRSITGGDAGQQGGQGGEQTVDGLPLQAELGVTSGLLLINGEVQPALVVEPLVPIARPGTTGPVDVFLELLNEQGFAPVTAIDQLPDPISGWSVLLVMGKLHAVLQPNANGGQPVAWWQAHQPMQVAEEWRSAVNKTGRVLVYAAPVGTIGQQPREDLLREAMDRAAASGRLVGAAMPLAGT
;
A
#
# COMPACT_ATOMS: atom_id res chain seq x y z
N MET A 1 -12.54 30.22 -10.98
CA MET A 1 -13.53 29.36 -11.67
C MET A 1 -14.13 28.44 -10.62
N PRO A 2 -15.42 28.07 -10.68
CA PRO A 2 -16.01 27.18 -9.68
C PRO A 2 -15.29 25.82 -9.68
N ARG A 3 -14.90 25.34 -8.50
CA ARG A 3 -14.21 24.05 -8.33
C ARG A 3 -15.21 22.90 -8.47
N MET A 4 -14.77 21.76 -8.99
CA MET A 4 -15.61 20.57 -9.15
C MET A 4 -15.56 19.67 -7.90
N LEU A 5 -15.77 20.27 -6.72
CA LEU A 5 -15.74 19.58 -5.45
C LEU A 5 -17.09 18.93 -5.11
N ASP A 6 -17.02 17.74 -4.53
CA ASP A 6 -18.12 17.03 -3.91
C ASP A 6 -17.93 17.06 -2.39
N VAL A 7 -18.86 17.70 -1.68
CA VAL A 7 -18.92 17.79 -0.22
C VAL A 7 -20.21 17.15 0.24
N SER A 8 -20.10 15.96 0.82
CA SER A 8 -21.22 15.21 1.40
C SER A 8 -21.81 15.92 2.62
N ASP A 9 -23.08 15.66 2.91
CA ASP A 9 -23.78 16.18 4.09
C ASP A 9 -23.05 15.87 5.41
N GLU A 10 -22.40 14.71 5.50
CA GLU A 10 -21.62 14.29 6.67
C GLU A 10 -20.38 15.19 6.89
N VAL A 11 -19.58 15.38 5.84
CA VAL A 11 -18.43 16.31 5.86
C VAL A 11 -18.88 17.73 6.15
N ARG A 12 -19.99 18.19 5.54
CA ARG A 12 -20.58 19.51 5.76
C ARG A 12 -21.03 19.70 7.21
N ALA A 13 -21.62 18.67 7.83
CA ALA A 13 -22.01 18.71 9.23
C ALA A 13 -20.81 18.87 10.17
N GLU A 14 -19.67 18.26 9.85
CA GLU A 14 -18.48 18.33 10.71
C GLU A 14 -17.67 19.62 10.54
N ILE A 15 -17.49 20.13 9.32
CA ILE A 15 -16.72 21.36 9.09
C ILE A 15 -17.57 22.63 9.25
N GLY A 16 -18.90 22.49 9.22
CA GLY A 16 -19.87 23.57 9.26
C GLY A 16 -20.18 24.17 7.88
N ASP A 17 -21.41 24.70 7.74
CA ASP A 17 -21.93 25.23 6.47
C ASP A 17 -21.10 26.37 5.88
N GLU A 18 -20.61 27.29 6.73
CA GLU A 18 -19.78 28.41 6.27
C GLU A 18 -18.44 27.95 5.69
N GLU A 19 -17.82 26.91 6.26
CA GLU A 19 -16.56 26.35 5.75
C GLU A 19 -16.78 25.51 4.49
N ALA A 20 -17.86 24.72 4.45
CA ALA A 20 -18.26 23.99 3.26
C ALA A 20 -18.52 24.93 2.06
N ASP A 21 -19.16 26.06 2.30
CA ASP A 21 -19.45 27.04 1.26
C ASP A 21 -18.18 27.78 0.80
N ARG A 22 -17.21 28.04 1.70
CA ARG A 22 -15.87 28.54 1.33
C ARG A 22 -15.09 27.55 0.45
N LEU A 23 -15.15 26.26 0.77
CA LEU A 23 -14.52 25.21 -0.04
C LEU A 23 -15.13 25.13 -1.43
N LEU A 24 -16.46 25.12 -1.53
CA LEU A 24 -17.17 25.12 -2.81
C LEU A 24 -16.93 26.41 -3.62
N GLY A 25 -16.74 27.53 -2.94
CA GLY A 25 -16.35 28.82 -3.52
C GLY A 25 -14.91 28.85 -4.05
N GLY A 26 -14.05 27.93 -3.58
CA GLY A 26 -12.67 27.77 -4.02
C GLY A 26 -11.63 28.50 -3.17
N ASP A 27 -12.01 29.07 -2.03
CA ASP A 27 -11.09 29.84 -1.16
C ASP A 27 -10.11 28.94 -0.41
N ASN A 28 -10.57 27.77 0.05
CA ASN A 28 -9.78 26.78 0.80
C ASN A 28 -9.58 25.46 0.02
N ALA A 29 -9.95 25.44 -1.26
CA ALA A 29 -9.83 24.27 -2.13
C ALA A 29 -8.48 24.28 -2.86
N PRO A 30 -7.66 23.22 -2.79
CA PRO A 30 -6.39 23.17 -3.48
C PRO A 30 -6.61 23.13 -5.00
N GLY A 31 -5.69 23.76 -5.73
CA GLY A 31 -5.62 23.68 -7.19
C GLY A 31 -5.35 22.24 -7.64
N THR A 32 -4.09 21.85 -7.48
CA THR A 32 -3.64 20.47 -7.61
C THR A 32 -3.58 19.80 -6.25
N TYR A 33 -3.87 18.50 -6.19
CA TYR A 33 -3.83 17.70 -4.96
C TYR A 33 -3.27 16.31 -5.26
N ASP A 34 -2.69 15.64 -4.26
CA ASP A 34 -2.42 14.21 -4.36
C ASP A 34 -3.64 13.45 -3.86
N CYS A 35 -4.24 12.61 -4.70
CA CYS A 35 -5.41 11.85 -4.32
C CYS A 35 -5.11 10.99 -3.08
N THR A 36 -5.83 11.18 -1.97
CA THR A 36 -5.56 10.43 -0.72
C THR A 36 -5.73 8.90 -0.88
N SER A 37 -6.54 8.46 -1.85
CA SER A 37 -6.71 7.04 -2.17
C SER A 37 -5.62 6.44 -3.07
N CYS A 38 -5.34 7.02 -4.25
CA CYS A 38 -4.43 6.43 -5.24
C CYS A 38 -3.08 7.16 -5.37
N ARG A 39 -2.87 8.25 -4.63
CA ARG A 39 -1.69 9.13 -4.62
C ARG A 39 -1.28 9.72 -5.97
N THR A 40 -2.12 9.56 -7.00
CA THR A 40 -1.92 10.21 -8.29
C THR A 40 -2.32 11.69 -8.18
N PRO A 41 -1.58 12.62 -8.81
CA PRO A 41 -1.96 14.01 -8.85
C PRO A 41 -3.30 14.22 -9.53
N GLY A 42 -4.14 15.05 -8.91
CA GLY A 42 -5.42 15.51 -9.42
C GLY A 42 -5.50 17.03 -9.47
N ASP A 43 -6.52 17.55 -10.16
CA ASP A 43 -6.76 18.98 -10.33
C ASP A 43 -8.26 19.31 -10.20
N SER A 44 -8.62 19.96 -9.09
CA SER A 44 -10.01 20.26 -8.72
C SER A 44 -10.68 21.30 -9.63
N GLU A 45 -9.90 21.96 -10.49
CA GLU A 45 -10.37 22.87 -11.54
C GLU A 45 -10.77 22.11 -12.82
N ARG A 46 -10.28 20.87 -13.00
CA ARG A 46 -10.41 20.11 -14.25
C ARG A 46 -11.21 18.82 -14.10
N GLU A 47 -11.32 18.27 -12.90
CA GLU A 47 -11.98 17.00 -12.66
C GLU A 47 -12.80 16.99 -11.37
N ARG A 48 -13.72 16.02 -11.27
CA ARG A 48 -14.52 15.84 -10.06
C ARG A 48 -13.66 15.32 -8.91
N THR A 49 -13.67 16.04 -7.80
CA THR A 49 -12.87 15.76 -6.61
C THR A 49 -13.78 15.60 -5.41
N SER A 50 -13.59 14.54 -4.63
CA SER A 50 -14.29 14.29 -3.37
C SER A 50 -13.49 14.82 -2.18
N THR A 51 -14.19 15.44 -1.23
CA THR A 51 -13.60 15.83 0.06
C THR A 51 -13.66 14.68 1.06
N VAL A 52 -12.56 14.40 1.73
CA VAL A 52 -12.46 13.34 2.73
C VAL A 52 -11.98 13.97 4.02
N LEU A 53 -12.81 13.89 5.06
CA LEU A 53 -12.47 14.44 6.36
C LEU A 53 -12.01 13.31 7.28
N PHE A 54 -10.75 13.29 7.65
CA PHE A 54 -10.24 12.36 8.65
C PHE A 54 -10.41 12.98 10.04
N VAL A 55 -11.13 12.29 10.93
CA VAL A 55 -11.45 12.80 12.27
C VAL A 55 -10.80 11.90 13.31
N GLY A 56 -9.90 12.48 14.10
CA GLY A 56 -9.32 11.91 15.31
C GLY A 56 -10.09 12.32 16.57
N GLU A 57 -9.50 12.07 17.74
CA GLU A 57 -10.12 12.44 19.02
C GLU A 57 -10.05 13.95 19.27
N GLU A 58 -8.97 14.59 18.83
CA GLU A 58 -8.75 16.04 19.03
C GLU A 58 -8.56 16.81 17.73
N THR A 59 -8.22 16.12 16.64
CA THR A 59 -7.83 16.77 15.38
C THR A 59 -8.67 16.28 14.19
N ALA A 60 -8.86 17.16 13.21
CA ALA A 60 -9.52 16.82 11.95
C ALA A 60 -8.71 17.36 10.77
N VAL A 61 -8.57 16.55 9.72
CA VAL A 61 -7.78 16.88 8.53
C VAL A 61 -8.63 16.68 7.29
N LEU A 62 -8.76 17.75 6.52
CA LEU A 62 -9.43 17.71 5.23
C LEU A 62 -8.45 17.33 4.12
N ALA A 63 -8.80 16.30 3.35
CA ALA A 63 -8.03 15.81 2.21
C ALA A 63 -8.92 15.67 0.97
N PHE A 64 -8.29 15.40 -0.18
CA PHE A 64 -8.95 15.37 -1.47
C PHE A 64 -8.63 14.06 -2.21
N ALA A 65 -9.61 13.57 -2.97
CA ALA A 65 -9.46 12.38 -3.82
C ALA A 65 -10.21 12.56 -5.13
N HIS A 66 -9.83 11.80 -6.15
CA HIS A 66 -10.69 11.66 -7.33
C HIS A 66 -12.05 11.11 -6.90
N ALA A 67 -13.13 11.67 -7.43
CA ALA A 67 -14.48 11.18 -7.13
C ALA A 67 -14.71 9.72 -7.58
N SER A 68 -13.89 9.22 -8.51
CA SER A 68 -13.90 7.80 -8.92
C SER A 68 -13.13 6.87 -7.98
N CYS A 69 -12.24 7.40 -7.14
CA CYS A 69 -11.45 6.60 -6.21
C CYS A 69 -12.23 6.33 -4.92
N ILE A 70 -12.75 7.38 -4.31
CA ILE A 70 -13.55 7.31 -3.08
C ILE A 70 -14.59 8.43 -3.06
N PRO A 71 -15.79 8.19 -2.49
CA PRO A 71 -16.80 9.24 -2.33
C PRO A 71 -16.39 10.25 -1.26
N SER A 72 -17.07 11.39 -1.22
CA SER A 72 -16.96 12.32 -0.09
C SER A 72 -17.51 11.66 1.17
N GLN A 73 -16.75 11.70 2.26
CA GLN A 73 -17.09 11.01 3.51
C GLN A 73 -16.25 11.50 4.70
N VAL A 74 -16.71 11.19 5.90
CA VAL A 74 -15.93 11.30 7.13
C VAL A 74 -15.32 9.94 7.47
N VAL A 75 -14.03 9.92 7.81
CA VAL A 75 -13.29 8.70 8.15
C VAL A 75 -12.72 8.84 9.58
N PRO A 76 -13.24 8.08 10.55
CA PRO A 76 -12.67 8.08 11.89
C PRO A 76 -11.33 7.35 11.88
N VAL A 77 -10.29 7.94 12.44
CA VAL A 77 -8.97 7.32 12.57
C VAL A 77 -8.38 7.60 13.96
N SER A 78 -7.37 6.83 14.38
CA SER A 78 -6.72 7.12 15.67
C SER A 78 -5.89 8.41 15.58
N GLU A 79 -5.72 9.09 16.71
CA GLU A 79 -4.92 10.33 16.80
C GLU A 79 -3.47 10.12 16.32
N GLU A 80 -2.90 8.94 16.61
CA GLU A 80 -1.57 8.53 16.16
C GLU A 80 -1.48 8.42 14.62
N GLN A 81 -2.53 7.93 13.96
CA GLN A 81 -2.61 7.85 12.49
C GLN A 81 -2.77 9.24 11.86
N LEU A 82 -3.56 10.12 12.49
CA LEU A 82 -3.80 11.47 11.99
C LEU A 82 -2.52 12.32 12.05
N GLN A 83 -1.76 12.25 13.14
CA GLN A 83 -0.50 12.99 13.29
C GLN A 83 0.57 12.56 12.27
N GLY A 84 0.59 11.28 11.88
CA GLY A 84 1.43 10.77 10.80
C GLY A 84 1.03 11.36 9.43
N ALA A 85 -0.27 11.44 9.15
CA ALA A 85 -0.78 12.01 7.91
C ALA A 85 -0.51 13.52 7.80
N VAL A 86 -0.73 14.30 8.88
CA VAL A 86 -0.49 15.76 8.91
C VAL A 86 0.97 16.11 8.59
N ARG A 87 1.94 15.34 9.10
CA ARG A 87 3.38 15.56 8.80
C ARG A 87 3.72 15.31 7.33
N SER A 88 3.02 14.38 6.68
CA SER A 88 3.22 14.10 5.25
C SER A 88 2.59 15.16 4.34
N ILE A 89 1.53 15.84 4.79
CA ILE A 89 0.78 16.85 4.02
C ILE A 89 1.38 18.25 4.18
N THR A 90 1.85 18.60 5.39
CA THR A 90 2.44 19.93 5.68
C THR A 90 3.87 20.13 5.15
N GLY A 91 4.54 19.08 4.67
CA GLY A 91 5.86 19.17 4.02
C GLY A 91 5.82 19.65 2.56
N GLY A 92 4.62 19.95 2.01
CA GLY A 92 4.40 20.18 0.58
C GLY A 92 4.25 21.64 0.12
N ASP A 93 4.28 22.64 0.99
CA ASP A 93 4.11 24.04 0.55
C ASP A 93 4.97 25.05 1.35
N ALA A 94 6.20 25.26 0.86
CA ALA A 94 6.94 26.50 1.03
C ALA A 94 7.89 26.67 -0.18
N GLY A 95 7.40 27.31 -1.23
CA GLY A 95 8.25 27.69 -2.36
C GLY A 95 9.25 28.78 -1.98
N GLN A 96 10.55 28.55 -2.23
CA GLN A 96 11.46 29.45 -2.96
C GLN A 96 12.93 29.02 -2.89
N GLN A 97 13.53 28.92 -4.08
CA GLN A 97 14.88 29.37 -4.45
C GLN A 97 16.06 29.07 -3.51
N GLY A 98 16.95 28.19 -3.98
CA GLY A 98 18.40 28.41 -3.97
C GLY A 98 19.19 27.97 -2.73
N GLY A 99 20.08 27.00 -2.95
CA GLY A 99 21.39 27.00 -2.30
C GLY A 99 21.58 26.14 -1.04
N GLN A 100 22.40 25.09 -1.22
CA GLN A 100 23.43 24.59 -0.29
C GLN A 100 22.97 23.95 1.03
N GLY A 101 23.24 22.63 1.11
CA GLY A 101 23.82 21.93 2.26
C GLY A 101 23.26 22.20 3.65
N GLY A 102 22.46 21.26 4.17
CA GLY A 102 22.15 21.19 5.59
C GLY A 102 21.39 19.91 5.91
N GLU A 103 22.08 18.98 6.56
CA GLU A 103 21.51 17.84 7.29
C GLU A 103 20.29 18.26 8.14
N GLN A 104 19.20 17.51 8.01
CA GLN A 104 18.26 17.32 9.10
C GLN A 104 17.96 15.83 9.26
N THR A 105 18.70 15.25 10.20
CA THR A 105 18.43 13.97 10.83
C THR A 105 17.08 14.03 11.53
N VAL A 106 16.12 13.19 11.10
CA VAL A 106 14.91 12.91 11.87
C VAL A 106 15.09 11.62 12.64
N ASP A 107 14.93 11.75 13.95
CA ASP A 107 15.01 10.70 14.96
C ASP A 107 14.00 9.55 14.71
N GLY A 108 14.53 8.32 14.63
CA GLY A 108 14.13 7.25 15.54
C GLY A 108 12.79 6.52 15.38
N LEU A 109 11.96 6.78 14.36
CA LEU A 109 10.80 5.93 14.07
C LEU A 109 11.00 5.18 12.74
N PRO A 110 10.87 3.84 12.71
CA PRO A 110 10.98 3.09 11.47
C PRO A 110 9.81 3.51 10.57
N LEU A 111 10.10 4.18 9.45
CA LEU A 111 9.13 4.25 8.36
C LEU A 111 8.78 2.81 7.99
N GLN A 112 7.53 2.41 8.24
CA GLN A 112 7.02 1.15 7.74
C GLN A 112 7.05 1.25 6.21
N ALA A 113 7.82 0.37 5.58
CA ALA A 113 7.94 0.30 4.13
C ALA A 113 6.54 0.19 3.51
N GLU A 114 6.22 1.08 2.57
CA GLU A 114 4.95 0.98 1.85
C GLU A 114 5.10 -0.08 0.75
N LEU A 115 4.35 -1.18 0.88
CA LEU A 115 4.43 -2.33 -0.03
C LEU A 115 3.18 -2.40 -0.90
N GLY A 116 3.38 -2.47 -2.21
CA GLY A 116 2.36 -2.85 -3.18
C GLY A 116 2.17 -4.37 -3.19
N VAL A 117 0.90 -4.80 -3.27
CA VAL A 117 0.53 -6.22 -3.36
C VAL A 117 -0.39 -6.43 -4.56
N THR A 118 0.03 -7.33 -5.45
CA THR A 118 -0.78 -7.78 -6.60
C THR A 118 -1.16 -9.24 -6.40
N SER A 119 -2.45 -9.56 -6.52
CA SER A 119 -2.93 -10.94 -6.50
C SER A 119 -2.96 -11.52 -7.91
N GLY A 120 -2.54 -12.78 -8.08
CA GLY A 120 -2.56 -13.47 -9.36
C GLY A 120 -2.62 -14.98 -9.21
N LEU A 121 -2.79 -15.68 -10.33
CA LEU A 121 -2.83 -17.13 -10.41
C LEU A 121 -1.58 -17.66 -11.13
N LEU A 122 -0.99 -18.74 -10.62
CA LEU A 122 0.13 -19.43 -11.25
C LEU A 122 -0.24 -20.88 -11.55
N LEU A 123 0.12 -21.36 -12.74
CA LEU A 123 0.02 -22.77 -13.08
C LEU A 123 1.33 -23.47 -12.76
N ILE A 124 1.34 -24.31 -11.72
CA ILE A 124 2.51 -25.05 -11.24
C ILE A 124 2.17 -26.54 -11.29
N ASN A 125 2.94 -27.32 -12.06
CA ASN A 125 2.70 -28.76 -12.24
C ASN A 125 1.26 -29.14 -12.65
N GLY A 126 0.62 -28.29 -13.46
CA GLY A 126 -0.77 -28.49 -13.90
C GLY A 126 -1.83 -28.14 -12.85
N GLU A 127 -1.43 -27.61 -11.69
CA GLU A 127 -2.34 -27.11 -10.65
C GLU A 127 -2.30 -25.59 -10.56
N VAL A 128 -3.48 -24.97 -10.49
CA VAL A 128 -3.63 -23.53 -10.26
C VAL A 128 -3.32 -23.22 -8.79
N GLN A 129 -2.30 -22.40 -8.56
CA GLN A 129 -1.88 -21.91 -7.26
C GLN A 129 -2.23 -20.43 -7.11
N PRO A 130 -2.78 -20.01 -5.95
CA PRO A 130 -3.00 -18.60 -5.65
C PRO A 130 -1.67 -17.95 -5.26
N ALA A 131 -1.37 -16.81 -5.88
CA ALA A 131 -0.15 -16.05 -5.62
C ALA A 131 -0.42 -14.60 -5.19
N LEU A 132 0.47 -14.06 -4.37
CA LEU A 132 0.64 -12.64 -4.10
C LEU A 132 2.05 -12.24 -4.55
N VAL A 133 2.15 -11.12 -5.27
CA VAL A 133 3.41 -10.52 -5.68
C VAL A 133 3.55 -9.19 -4.95
N VAL A 134 4.64 -9.07 -4.20
CA VAL A 134 4.91 -7.94 -3.32
C VAL A 134 6.10 -7.15 -3.85
N GLU A 135 5.93 -5.84 -3.98
CA GLU A 135 6.96 -4.93 -4.43
C GLU A 135 6.89 -3.64 -3.59
N PRO A 136 8.01 -3.16 -3.04
CA PRO A 136 8.02 -1.90 -2.31
C PRO A 136 7.82 -0.74 -3.29
N LEU A 137 7.14 0.32 -2.83
CA LEU A 137 6.91 1.52 -3.64
C LEU A 137 8.17 2.40 -3.76
N VAL A 138 9.09 2.26 -2.82
CA VAL A 138 10.39 2.96 -2.78
C VAL A 138 11.50 1.98 -2.37
N PRO A 139 12.78 2.26 -2.70
CA PRO A 139 13.89 1.42 -2.25
C PRO A 139 13.91 1.26 -0.73
N ILE A 140 14.19 0.06 -0.22
CA ILE A 140 14.23 -0.20 1.21
C ILE A 140 15.66 -0.14 1.71
N ALA A 141 15.96 0.75 2.66
CA ALA A 141 17.27 0.86 3.30
C ALA A 141 17.19 0.45 4.77
N ARG A 142 18.28 -0.08 5.34
CA ARG A 142 18.39 -0.26 6.79
C ARG A 142 18.51 1.10 7.47
N PRO A 143 17.94 1.29 8.68
CA PRO A 143 18.15 2.51 9.47
C PRO A 143 19.64 2.84 9.60
N GLY A 144 20.02 4.09 9.33
CA GLY A 144 21.42 4.56 9.40
C GLY A 144 22.27 4.31 8.15
N THR A 145 21.71 3.73 7.08
CA THR A 145 22.43 3.57 5.80
C THR A 145 22.38 4.87 4.98
N THR A 146 23.52 5.31 4.44
CA THR A 146 23.60 6.45 3.50
C THR A 146 23.94 5.95 2.09
N GLY A 147 23.17 6.39 1.08
CA GLY A 147 23.35 6.01 -0.33
C GLY A 147 22.19 5.17 -0.91
N PRO A 148 22.16 4.95 -2.23
CA PRO A 148 21.10 4.18 -2.90
C PRO A 148 21.32 2.68 -2.68
N VAL A 149 20.94 2.19 -1.50
CA VAL A 149 20.98 0.77 -1.17
C VAL A 149 19.55 0.28 -1.02
N ASP A 150 19.15 -0.67 -1.87
CA ASP A 150 17.90 -1.41 -1.70
C ASP A 150 18.23 -2.79 -1.12
N VAL A 151 18.03 -2.95 0.19
CA VAL A 151 18.27 -4.18 0.94
C VAL A 151 17.02 -5.07 1.04
N PHE A 152 15.95 -4.78 0.28
CA PHE A 152 14.67 -5.48 0.43
C PHE A 152 14.78 -7.01 0.36
N LEU A 153 15.51 -7.54 -0.63
CA LEU A 153 15.71 -8.98 -0.76
C LEU A 153 16.59 -9.57 0.33
N GLU A 154 17.60 -8.83 0.79
CA GLU A 154 18.47 -9.25 1.90
C GLU A 154 17.64 -9.45 3.17
N LEU A 155 16.78 -8.47 3.49
CA LEU A 155 15.87 -8.54 4.64
C LEU A 155 14.91 -9.74 4.54
N LEU A 156 14.36 -10.02 3.36
CA LEU A 156 13.46 -11.16 3.18
C LEU A 156 14.18 -12.51 3.27
N ASN A 157 15.41 -12.61 2.73
CA ASN A 157 16.24 -13.80 2.90
C ASN A 157 16.56 -14.06 4.38
N GLU A 158 16.86 -13.02 5.16
CA GLU A 158 17.05 -13.13 6.62
C GLU A 158 15.81 -13.65 7.35
N GLN A 159 14.62 -13.35 6.83
CA GLN A 159 13.33 -13.83 7.36
C GLN A 159 12.96 -15.24 6.88
N GLY A 160 13.75 -15.85 5.99
CA GLY A 160 13.56 -17.21 5.50
C GLY A 160 12.85 -17.34 4.15
N PHE A 161 12.63 -16.24 3.42
CA PHE A 161 12.24 -16.34 2.01
C PHE A 161 13.41 -16.92 1.21
N ALA A 162 13.11 -17.76 0.23
CA ALA A 162 14.13 -18.40 -0.61
C ALA A 162 14.22 -17.73 -1.98
N PRO A 163 15.42 -17.63 -2.59
CA PRO A 163 15.57 -17.22 -3.98
C PRO A 163 14.78 -18.11 -4.92
N VAL A 164 14.05 -17.49 -5.85
CA VAL A 164 13.25 -18.19 -6.87
C VAL A 164 14.00 -18.15 -8.19
N THR A 165 14.35 -19.32 -8.70
CA THR A 165 15.03 -19.47 -9.99
C THR A 165 14.06 -19.78 -11.14
N ALA A 166 12.91 -20.36 -10.82
CA ALA A 166 11.83 -20.64 -11.78
C ALA A 166 10.47 -20.59 -11.06
N ILE A 167 9.49 -19.90 -11.65
CA ILE A 167 8.16 -19.69 -11.03
C ILE A 167 7.19 -20.86 -11.28
N ASP A 168 7.60 -21.86 -12.05
CA ASP A 168 6.89 -23.13 -12.25
C ASP A 168 7.24 -24.17 -11.18
N GLN A 169 8.07 -23.80 -10.21
CA GLN A 169 8.40 -24.60 -9.04
C GLN A 169 7.74 -24.02 -7.79
N LEU A 170 7.23 -24.91 -6.95
CA LEU A 170 6.60 -24.52 -5.69
C LEU A 170 7.68 -24.02 -4.72
N PRO A 171 7.58 -22.80 -4.17
CA PRO A 171 8.45 -22.36 -3.10
C PRO A 171 8.27 -23.19 -1.83
N ASP A 172 9.34 -23.29 -1.04
CA ASP A 172 9.28 -23.98 0.25
C ASP A 172 8.34 -23.25 1.24
N PRO A 173 7.67 -23.99 2.14
CA PRO A 173 6.89 -23.40 3.22
C PRO A 173 7.77 -22.60 4.18
N ILE A 174 7.27 -21.46 4.65
CA ILE A 174 7.96 -20.61 5.61
C ILE A 174 7.23 -20.63 6.97
N SER A 175 8.00 -20.78 8.05
CA SER A 175 7.46 -20.93 9.40
C SER A 175 7.02 -19.58 9.98
N GLY A 176 5.86 -19.54 10.64
CA GLY A 176 5.38 -18.38 11.40
C GLY A 176 4.75 -17.25 10.58
N TRP A 177 4.90 -17.27 9.25
CA TRP A 177 4.19 -16.35 8.36
C TRP A 177 2.82 -16.91 7.97
N SER A 178 1.88 -16.03 7.65
CA SER A 178 0.57 -16.44 7.13
C SER A 178 -0.11 -15.33 6.34
N VAL A 179 -1.07 -15.71 5.50
CA VAL A 179 -1.93 -14.75 4.79
C VAL A 179 -3.30 -14.70 5.47
N LEU A 180 -3.68 -13.50 5.94
CA LEU A 180 -4.95 -13.27 6.60
C LEU A 180 -6.06 -13.05 5.56
N LEU A 181 -6.97 -14.02 5.50
CA LEU A 181 -8.14 -14.03 4.64
C LEU A 181 -9.38 -14.23 5.49
N VAL A 182 -10.27 -13.24 5.50
CA VAL A 182 -11.51 -13.26 6.28
C VAL A 182 -12.66 -12.93 5.35
N MET A 183 -13.71 -13.76 5.38
CA MET A 183 -14.89 -13.60 4.52
C MET A 183 -14.54 -13.49 3.01
N GLY A 184 -13.49 -14.18 2.58
CA GLY A 184 -13.03 -14.16 1.18
C GLY A 184 -12.30 -12.88 0.76
N LYS A 185 -11.98 -11.97 1.69
CA LYS A 185 -11.19 -10.76 1.41
C LYS A 185 -9.78 -10.88 1.97
N LEU A 186 -8.80 -10.38 1.22
CA LEU A 186 -7.42 -10.29 1.66
C LEU A 186 -7.24 -9.09 2.60
N HIS A 187 -6.70 -9.33 3.80
CA HIS A 187 -6.53 -8.30 4.82
C HIS A 187 -5.06 -7.98 5.09
N ALA A 188 -4.21 -9.00 5.23
CA ALA A 188 -2.83 -8.81 5.64
C ALA A 188 -1.93 -9.99 5.25
N VAL A 189 -0.63 -9.73 5.20
CA VAL A 189 0.41 -10.76 5.31
C VAL A 189 1.03 -10.59 6.69
N LEU A 190 0.96 -11.64 7.49
CA LEU A 190 1.42 -11.65 8.87
C LEU A 190 2.82 -12.27 8.93
N GLN A 191 3.70 -11.64 9.69
CA GLN A 191 5.03 -12.15 10.00
C GLN A 191 5.09 -12.65 11.44
N PRO A 192 5.99 -13.61 11.74
CA PRO A 192 6.23 -14.04 13.11
C PRO A 192 6.73 -12.86 13.95
N ASN A 193 6.28 -12.80 15.19
CA ASN A 193 6.81 -11.84 16.14
C ASN A 193 8.16 -12.34 16.69
N ALA A 194 9.20 -11.51 16.62
CA ALA A 194 10.55 -11.85 17.08
C ALA A 194 10.62 -12.33 18.54
N ASN A 195 9.67 -11.90 19.38
CA ASN A 195 9.61 -12.25 20.81
C ASN A 195 8.65 -13.43 21.11
N GLY A 196 8.19 -14.18 20.10
CA GLY A 196 7.30 -15.33 20.28
C GLY A 196 5.85 -14.97 20.64
N GLY A 197 5.44 -13.71 20.38
CA GLY A 197 4.07 -13.22 20.56
C GLY A 197 3.14 -13.48 19.37
N GLN A 198 1.94 -12.88 19.41
CA GLN A 198 0.99 -12.93 18.29
C GLN A 198 1.65 -12.39 17.00
N PRO A 199 1.37 -13.01 15.83
CA PRO A 199 1.84 -12.50 14.54
C PRO A 199 1.44 -11.04 14.35
N VAL A 200 2.34 -10.26 13.74
CA VAL A 200 2.11 -8.85 13.43
C VAL A 200 1.98 -8.68 11.92
N ALA A 201 1.25 -7.66 11.48
CA ALA A 201 1.14 -7.38 10.05
C ALA A 201 2.49 -6.92 9.50
N TRP A 202 3.04 -7.68 8.55
CA TRP A 202 4.15 -7.22 7.72
C TRP A 202 3.63 -6.30 6.61
N TRP A 203 2.48 -6.67 6.05
CA TRP A 203 1.68 -5.84 5.16
C TRP A 203 0.22 -5.90 5.58
N GLN A 204 -0.50 -4.79 5.47
CA GLN A 204 -1.93 -4.71 5.73
C GLN A 204 -2.61 -3.86 4.65
N ALA A 205 -3.72 -4.36 4.13
CA ALA A 205 -4.55 -3.60 3.22
C ALA A 205 -5.24 -2.45 3.98
N HIS A 206 -5.21 -1.24 3.43
CA HIS A 206 -5.98 -0.10 3.95
C HIS A 206 -7.48 -0.42 4.06
N GLN A 207 -8.01 -1.19 3.11
CA GLN A 207 -9.35 -1.75 3.10
C GLN A 207 -9.26 -3.21 2.66
N PRO A 208 -10.05 -4.14 3.24
CA PRO A 208 -10.05 -5.53 2.83
C PRO A 208 -10.25 -5.70 1.32
N MET A 209 -9.24 -6.26 0.65
CA MET A 209 -9.19 -6.34 -0.81
C MET A 209 -10.04 -7.52 -1.30
N GLN A 210 -10.92 -7.24 -2.26
CA GLN A 210 -11.61 -8.29 -3.00
C GLN A 210 -10.62 -8.97 -3.94
N VAL A 211 -10.61 -10.29 -3.90
CA VAL A 211 -9.80 -11.13 -4.79
C VAL A 211 -10.69 -11.88 -5.77
N ALA A 212 -10.16 -12.20 -6.94
CA ALA A 212 -10.87 -12.93 -7.97
C ALA A 212 -11.43 -14.26 -7.44
N GLU A 213 -12.58 -14.70 -7.96
CA GLU A 213 -13.22 -15.94 -7.53
C GLU A 213 -12.34 -17.16 -7.74
N GLU A 214 -11.65 -17.23 -8.88
CA GLU A 214 -10.71 -18.31 -9.20
C GLU A 214 -9.53 -18.35 -8.22
N TRP A 215 -9.05 -17.19 -7.76
CA TRP A 215 -8.03 -17.08 -6.73
C TRP A 215 -8.53 -17.63 -5.39
N ARG A 216 -9.74 -17.26 -4.97
CA ARG A 216 -10.36 -17.81 -3.74
C ARG A 216 -10.58 -19.32 -3.83
N SER A 217 -11.01 -19.81 -4.99
CA SER A 217 -11.18 -21.23 -5.25
C SER A 217 -9.86 -21.99 -5.10
N ALA A 218 -8.78 -21.45 -5.68
CA ALA A 218 -7.43 -22.01 -5.55
C ALA A 218 -6.94 -22.01 -4.09
N VAL A 219 -7.19 -20.93 -3.34
CA VAL A 219 -6.91 -20.86 -1.89
C VAL A 219 -7.64 -21.94 -1.11
N ASN A 220 -8.96 -22.08 -1.32
CA ASN A 220 -9.77 -23.08 -0.60
C ASN A 220 -9.34 -24.51 -0.93
N LYS A 221 -8.88 -24.75 -2.16
CA LYS A 221 -8.38 -26.06 -2.60
C LYS A 221 -7.01 -26.39 -2.00
N THR A 222 -6.09 -25.42 -1.98
CA THR A 222 -4.68 -25.65 -1.65
C THR A 222 -4.36 -25.40 -0.18
N GLY A 223 -5.16 -24.61 0.53
CA GLY A 223 -4.93 -24.22 1.93
C GLY A 223 -3.71 -23.32 2.15
N ARG A 224 -3.19 -22.72 1.07
CA ARG A 224 -1.97 -21.88 1.10
C ARG A 224 -2.03 -20.78 0.05
N VAL A 225 -1.12 -19.82 0.18
CA VAL A 225 -0.84 -18.76 -0.79
C VAL A 225 0.66 -18.73 -1.06
N LEU A 226 1.05 -18.62 -2.33
CA LEU A 226 2.44 -18.40 -2.70
C LEU A 226 2.74 -16.91 -2.67
N VAL A 227 3.69 -16.48 -1.86
CA VAL A 227 4.07 -15.07 -1.76
C VAL A 227 5.43 -14.90 -2.41
N TYR A 228 5.49 -14.08 -3.45
CA TYR A 228 6.70 -13.70 -4.15
C TYR A 228 7.00 -12.23 -3.89
N ALA A 229 8.26 -11.88 -3.78
CA ALA A 229 8.68 -10.51 -3.53
C ALA A 229 9.90 -10.12 -4.37
N ALA A 230 9.91 -8.88 -4.84
CA ALA A 230 10.98 -8.31 -5.64
C ALA A 230 11.26 -6.86 -5.22
N PRO A 231 12.47 -6.32 -5.44
CA PRO A 231 12.78 -4.92 -5.13
C PRO A 231 12.01 -3.95 -6.02
N VAL A 232 11.96 -2.68 -5.64
CA VAL A 232 11.21 -1.65 -6.37
C VAL A 232 11.62 -1.58 -7.85
N GLY A 233 10.62 -1.40 -8.71
CA GLY A 233 10.76 -1.28 -10.17
C GLY A 233 11.14 -2.58 -10.89
N THR A 234 11.06 -3.74 -10.22
CA THR A 234 11.34 -5.04 -10.83
C THR A 234 10.11 -5.62 -11.52
N ILE A 235 8.96 -5.57 -10.86
CA ILE A 235 7.70 -6.14 -11.38
C ILE A 235 6.90 -5.03 -12.04
N GLY A 236 6.68 -3.92 -11.34
CA GLY A 236 5.86 -2.80 -11.79
C GLY A 236 4.37 -3.12 -11.87
N GLN A 237 3.60 -2.16 -12.37
CA GLN A 237 2.17 -2.35 -12.60
C GLN A 237 1.95 -3.24 -13.83
N GLN A 238 1.23 -4.34 -13.64
CA GLN A 238 0.96 -5.31 -14.69
C GLN A 238 -0.56 -5.37 -14.97
N PRO A 239 -1.01 -4.95 -16.17
CA PRO A 239 -2.44 -4.84 -16.46
C PRO A 239 -3.11 -6.20 -16.74
N ARG A 240 -2.31 -7.27 -16.90
CA ARG A 240 -2.76 -8.62 -17.26
C ARG A 240 -1.91 -9.67 -16.55
N GLU A 241 -2.50 -10.83 -16.29
CA GLU A 241 -1.85 -11.94 -15.60
C GLU A 241 -0.67 -12.55 -16.37
N ASP A 242 -0.75 -12.62 -17.70
CA ASP A 242 0.35 -13.11 -18.54
C ASP A 242 1.58 -12.19 -18.47
N LEU A 243 1.36 -10.88 -18.47
CA LEU A 243 2.44 -9.89 -18.29
C LEU A 243 3.03 -9.92 -16.88
N LEU A 244 2.20 -10.15 -15.86
CA LEU A 244 2.67 -10.40 -14.48
C LEU A 244 3.58 -11.63 -14.43
N ARG A 245 3.17 -12.73 -15.05
CA ARG A 245 3.96 -13.95 -15.13
C ARG A 245 5.30 -13.70 -15.82
N GLU A 246 5.31 -13.02 -16.96
CA GLU A 246 6.56 -12.68 -17.66
C GLU A 246 7.49 -11.77 -16.84
N ALA A 247 6.93 -10.82 -16.08
CA ALA A 247 7.70 -9.96 -15.19
C ALA A 247 8.37 -10.77 -14.06
N MET A 248 7.64 -11.71 -13.48
CA MET A 248 8.18 -12.64 -12.48
C MET A 248 9.25 -13.56 -13.07
N ASP A 249 9.04 -14.09 -14.29
CA ASP A 249 10.04 -14.92 -14.99
C ASP A 249 11.36 -14.13 -15.20
N ARG A 250 11.27 -12.85 -15.62
CA ARG A 250 12.44 -11.97 -15.74
C ARG A 250 13.11 -11.68 -14.39
N ALA A 251 12.31 -11.48 -13.34
CA ALA A 251 12.82 -11.25 -11.99
C ALA A 251 13.57 -12.49 -11.45
N ALA A 252 13.00 -13.69 -11.63
CA ALA A 252 13.64 -14.95 -11.25
C ALA A 252 14.95 -15.18 -12.02
N ALA A 253 14.93 -15.00 -13.35
CA ALA A 253 16.13 -15.16 -14.18
C ALA A 253 17.25 -14.16 -13.84
N SER A 254 16.91 -12.99 -13.28
CA SER A 254 17.88 -11.99 -12.81
C SER A 254 18.26 -12.13 -11.34
N GLY A 255 17.78 -13.17 -10.64
CA GLY A 255 18.04 -13.37 -9.22
C GLY A 255 17.42 -12.29 -8.32
N ARG A 256 16.37 -11.60 -8.82
CA ARG A 256 15.67 -10.50 -8.14
C ARG A 256 14.29 -10.91 -7.61
N LEU A 257 14.05 -12.20 -7.45
CA LEU A 257 12.80 -12.74 -6.94
C LEU A 257 13.09 -13.69 -5.78
N VAL A 258 12.40 -13.49 -4.67
CA VAL A 258 12.31 -14.46 -3.58
C VAL A 258 10.87 -14.91 -3.40
N GLY A 259 10.65 -16.06 -2.78
CA GLY A 259 9.32 -16.61 -2.58
C GLY A 259 9.22 -17.57 -1.41
N ALA A 260 7.99 -17.75 -0.95
CA ALA A 260 7.65 -18.69 0.09
C ALA A 260 6.19 -19.14 -0.03
N ALA A 261 5.89 -20.37 0.42
CA ALA A 261 4.52 -20.83 0.57
C ALA A 261 4.03 -20.54 2.00
N MET A 262 2.91 -19.82 2.13
CA MET A 262 2.34 -19.41 3.41
C MET A 262 0.99 -20.08 3.67
N PRO A 263 0.72 -20.55 4.90
CA PRO A 263 -0.62 -20.99 5.30
C PRO A 263 -1.58 -19.80 5.42
N LEU A 264 -2.87 -20.12 5.55
CA LEU A 264 -3.92 -19.14 5.81
C LEU A 264 -4.08 -18.86 7.31
N ALA A 265 -4.44 -17.64 7.64
CA ALA A 265 -4.94 -17.25 8.95
C ALA A 265 -6.38 -16.70 8.80
N GLY A 266 -7.22 -16.89 9.82
CA GLY A 266 -8.57 -16.33 9.87
C GLY A 266 -9.65 -17.08 9.07
N THR A 267 -9.35 -18.30 8.59
CA THR A 267 -10.29 -19.20 7.89
C THR A 267 -11.04 -20.12 8.82
#